data_AF-A0A453MQ52-F1
#
_entry.id   AF-A0A453MQ52-F1
#
_cell.length_a   1.000
_cell.length_b   1.000
_cell.length_c   1.000
_cell.angle_alpha   90.00
_cell.angle_beta   90.00
_cell.angle_gamma   90.00
#
_symmetry.space_group_name_H-M   'P 1'
#
loop_
_entity.id
_entity.type
_entity.pdbx_description
1 polymer ?
#
loop_
_entity_poly.entity_id
_entity_poly.type
_entity_poly.pdbx_seq_one_letter_code
_entity_poly.pdbx_strand_id
1 'polypeptide(L)'
;LSLRRLIEAEGIPHTYVCCNGFAETYLPSIGDVTAVGADPPSDKITVLGDGDAKAVFVVEKDIATYTVRAVDDPRTLNKILYMRPPANIVSHNELISMWERKAGRTFQIVRIPEAGLLKLIKEAAFPLNILLSLALSIFIGGDQANFEIEPSFGVEATELYPDLKYTTIDEYLDRLL
;
A
#
# COMPACT_ATOMS: atom_id res chain seq x y z
N LEU A 1 21.47 15.95 -1.84
CA LEU A 1 21.12 14.94 -2.87
C LEU A 1 20.25 13.87 -2.21
N SER A 2 19.29 13.28 -2.91
CA SER A 2 18.59 12.10 -2.38
C SER A 2 19.54 10.90 -2.33
N LEU A 3 19.30 9.97 -1.40
CA LEU A 3 20.14 8.78 -1.24
C LEU A 3 20.29 8.00 -2.56
N ARG A 4 19.19 7.84 -3.32
CA ARG A 4 19.20 7.14 -4.62
C ARG A 4 20.16 7.78 -5.63
N ARG A 5 20.10 9.11 -5.77
CA ARG A 5 21.00 9.85 -6.67
C ARG A 5 22.47 9.71 -6.28
N LEU A 6 22.76 9.59 -4.98
CA LEU A 6 24.12 9.36 -4.50
C LEU A 6 24.59 7.95 -4.85
N ILE A 7 23.77 6.93 -4.61
CA ILE A 7 24.05 5.53 -4.99
C ILE A 7 24.36 5.43 -6.49
N GLU A 8 23.52 6.05 -7.32
CA GLU A 8 23.68 6.09 -8.78
C GLU A 8 24.97 6.81 -9.21
N ALA A 9 25.27 7.98 -8.62
CA ALA A 9 26.46 8.76 -8.96
C ALA A 9 27.77 8.06 -8.60
N GLU A 10 27.78 7.28 -7.51
CA GLU A 10 28.93 6.48 -7.08
C GLU A 10 29.03 5.13 -7.83
N GLY A 11 28.10 4.83 -8.74
CA GLY A 11 28.09 3.57 -9.50
C GLY A 11 27.88 2.33 -8.64
N ILE A 12 27.23 2.48 -7.48
CA ILE A 12 26.99 1.37 -6.55
C ILE A 12 25.87 0.48 -7.11
N PRO A 13 26.10 -0.85 -7.29
CA PRO A 13 25.06 -1.80 -7.66
C PRO A 13 23.90 -1.78 -6.66
N HIS A 14 22.68 -1.69 -7.15
CA HIS A 14 21.52 -1.55 -6.27
C HIS A 14 20.25 -2.19 -6.81
N THR A 15 19.31 -2.42 -5.90
CA THR A 15 17.89 -2.61 -6.21
C THR A 15 17.08 -1.76 -5.25
N TYR A 16 16.19 -0.91 -5.77
CA TYR A 16 15.27 -0.15 -4.94
C TYR A 16 13.97 -0.93 -4.78
N VAL A 17 13.71 -1.44 -3.59
CA VAL A 17 12.46 -2.14 -3.29
C VAL A 17 11.35 -1.12 -3.05
N CYS A 18 10.29 -1.20 -3.86
CA CYS A 18 9.05 -0.45 -3.71
C CYS A 18 7.92 -1.43 -3.32
N CYS A 19 7.77 -1.62 -2.01
CA CYS A 19 6.88 -2.62 -1.42
C CYS A 19 5.45 -2.13 -1.12
N ASN A 20 5.14 -0.86 -1.42
CA ASN A 20 3.84 -0.23 -1.19
C ASN A 20 3.37 -0.27 0.28
N GLY A 21 2.07 -0.47 0.52
CA GLY A 21 1.49 -0.46 1.86
C GLY A 21 1.70 -1.77 2.60
N PHE A 22 2.18 -1.69 3.84
CA PHE A 22 2.28 -2.83 4.74
C PHE A 22 0.90 -3.32 5.17
N ALA A 23 0.58 -4.57 4.89
CA ALA A 23 -0.73 -5.14 5.19
C ALA A 23 -1.08 -5.03 6.68
N GLU A 24 -0.16 -5.34 7.59
CA GLU A 24 -0.39 -5.27 9.04
C GLU A 24 -0.60 -3.85 9.55
N THR A 25 -0.16 -2.84 8.78
CA THR A 25 -0.41 -1.44 9.14
C THR A 25 -1.83 -1.00 8.76
N TYR A 26 -2.29 -1.34 7.55
CA TYR A 26 -3.52 -0.76 6.99
C TYR A 26 -4.74 -1.69 7.06
N LEU A 27 -4.55 -3.00 6.91
CA LEU A 27 -5.66 -3.94 6.80
C LEU A 27 -6.39 -4.20 8.12
N PRO A 28 -5.77 -4.17 9.33
CA PRO A 28 -6.53 -4.30 10.58
C PRO A 28 -7.65 -3.28 10.73
N SER A 29 -7.41 -2.02 10.36
CA SER A 29 -8.43 -0.97 10.37
C SER A 29 -9.26 -0.90 9.08
N ILE A 30 -9.18 -1.92 8.22
CA ILE A 30 -9.87 -2.01 6.93
C ILE A 30 -9.55 -0.80 6.03
N GLY A 31 -8.34 -0.25 6.14
CA GLY A 31 -7.91 0.92 5.37
C GLY A 31 -8.32 2.27 5.97
N ASP A 32 -8.97 2.29 7.15
CA ASP A 32 -9.21 3.54 7.87
C ASP A 32 -7.90 4.09 8.45
N VAL A 33 -7.36 5.09 7.76
CA VAL A 33 -6.10 5.74 8.12
C VAL A 33 -6.19 6.61 9.38
N THR A 34 -7.41 6.89 9.86
CA THR A 34 -7.62 7.61 11.12
C THR A 34 -7.61 6.67 12.32
N ALA A 35 -7.66 5.36 12.07
CA ALA A 35 -7.67 4.29 13.06
C ALA A 35 -6.57 3.25 12.82
N VAL A 36 -5.45 3.63 12.19
CA VAL A 36 -4.30 2.72 11.94
C VAL A 36 -3.86 2.03 13.22
N GLY A 37 -3.70 0.71 13.15
CA GLY A 37 -3.32 -0.13 14.29
C GLY A 37 -4.45 -0.48 15.25
N ALA A 38 -5.69 -0.05 14.96
CA ALA A 38 -6.88 -0.55 15.64
C ALA A 38 -7.38 -1.85 14.99
N ASP A 39 -8.16 -2.61 15.76
CA ASP A 39 -8.95 -3.74 15.27
C ASP A 39 -9.99 -3.28 14.24
N PRO A 40 -10.57 -4.22 13.45
CA PRO A 40 -11.59 -3.89 12.46
C PRO A 40 -12.74 -3.07 13.07
N PRO A 41 -13.14 -1.95 12.45
CA PRO A 41 -14.14 -1.07 13.05
C PRO A 41 -15.48 -1.78 13.34
N SER A 42 -16.16 -1.42 14.42
CA SER A 42 -17.44 -2.04 14.82
C SER A 42 -18.66 -1.48 14.09
N ASP A 43 -18.64 -0.21 13.69
CA ASP A 43 -19.84 0.48 13.19
C ASP A 43 -19.54 1.52 12.10
N LYS A 44 -18.52 2.35 12.29
CA LYS A 44 -18.19 3.47 11.40
C LYS A 44 -16.84 3.25 10.75
N ILE A 45 -16.73 3.68 9.50
CA ILE A 45 -15.44 3.72 8.80
C ILE A 45 -15.25 5.07 8.09
N THR A 46 -14.04 5.60 8.17
CA THR A 46 -13.66 6.85 7.52
C THR A 46 -13.04 6.59 6.16
N VAL A 47 -13.62 7.16 5.11
CA VAL A 47 -13.10 7.11 3.74
C VAL A 47 -12.57 8.49 3.35
N LEU A 48 -11.32 8.54 2.90
CA LEU A 48 -10.76 9.76 2.32
C LEU A 48 -11.22 9.90 0.87
N GLY A 49 -11.71 11.08 0.50
CA GLY A 49 -12.20 11.37 -0.85
C GLY A 49 -13.41 10.52 -1.25
N ASP A 50 -13.43 10.12 -2.51
CA ASP A 50 -14.41 9.17 -3.07
C ASP A 50 -14.07 7.71 -2.73
N GLY A 51 -12.83 7.40 -2.33
CA GLY A 51 -12.40 6.06 -1.97
C GLY A 51 -12.13 5.14 -3.17
N ASP A 52 -12.06 5.68 -4.39
CA ASP A 52 -11.90 4.92 -5.63
C ASP A 52 -10.44 4.80 -6.11
N ALA A 53 -9.55 5.66 -5.61
CA ALA A 53 -8.12 5.55 -5.87
C ALA A 53 -7.59 4.17 -5.43
N LYS A 54 -6.76 3.56 -6.29
CA LYS A 54 -6.19 2.24 -6.06
C LYS A 54 -4.97 2.33 -5.14
N ALA A 55 -4.99 1.52 -4.09
CA ALA A 55 -3.87 1.27 -3.19
C ALA A 55 -3.40 -0.19 -3.33
N VAL A 56 -2.17 -0.45 -2.89
CA VAL A 56 -1.53 -1.76 -2.95
C VAL A 56 -1.06 -2.15 -1.56
N PHE A 57 -1.54 -3.29 -1.06
CA PHE A 57 -1.19 -3.81 0.25
C PHE A 57 -0.45 -5.14 0.12
N VAL A 58 0.72 -5.26 0.74
CA VAL A 58 1.55 -6.46 0.67
C VAL A 58 1.87 -6.92 2.08
N VAL A 59 1.70 -8.22 2.32
CA VAL A 59 2.04 -8.84 3.60
C VAL A 59 3.56 -8.86 3.75
N GLU A 60 4.02 -8.50 4.93
CA GLU A 60 5.41 -8.24 5.30
C GLU A 60 6.29 -9.46 5.05
N LYS A 61 5.75 -10.66 5.30
CA LYS A 61 6.40 -11.94 4.96
C LYS A 61 6.65 -12.08 3.46
N ASP A 62 5.71 -11.66 2.62
CA ASP A 62 5.86 -11.72 1.16
C ASP A 62 6.83 -10.65 0.67
N ILE A 63 6.79 -9.44 1.27
CA ILE A 63 7.78 -8.38 1.03
C ILE A 63 9.19 -8.92 1.28
N ALA A 64 9.41 -9.57 2.43
CA ALA A 64 10.71 -10.17 2.76
C ALA A 64 11.10 -11.25 1.75
N THR A 65 10.16 -12.11 1.36
CA THR A 65 10.40 -13.20 0.41
C THR A 65 10.84 -12.67 -0.96
N TYR A 66 10.11 -11.71 -1.53
CA TYR A 66 10.47 -11.08 -2.80
C TYR A 66 11.78 -10.29 -2.72
N THR A 67 12.02 -9.60 -1.59
CA THR A 67 13.27 -8.86 -1.36
C THR A 67 14.47 -9.80 -1.39
N VAL A 68 14.41 -10.93 -0.68
CA VAL A 68 15.49 -11.93 -0.67
C VAL A 68 15.69 -12.54 -2.06
N ARG A 69 14.59 -12.84 -2.77
CA ARG A 69 14.64 -13.41 -4.12
C ARG A 69 15.38 -12.50 -5.12
N ALA A 70 15.32 -11.18 -4.90
CA ALA A 70 15.89 -10.17 -5.77
C ALA A 70 17.37 -9.86 -5.53
N VAL A 71 18.00 -10.35 -4.45
CA VAL A 71 19.36 -9.96 -4.07
C VAL A 71 20.39 -10.32 -5.15
N ASP A 72 20.34 -11.55 -5.64
CA ASP A 72 21.30 -12.08 -6.61
C ASP A 72 20.70 -12.23 -8.03
N ASP A 73 19.50 -11.70 -8.26
CA ASP A 73 18.86 -11.77 -9.58
C ASP A 73 19.42 -10.67 -10.50
N PRO A 74 20.11 -10.99 -11.60
CA PRO A 74 20.64 -9.97 -12.51
C PRO A 74 19.54 -9.12 -13.16
N ARG A 75 18.28 -9.57 -13.17
CA ARG A 75 17.14 -8.82 -13.71
C ARG A 75 16.74 -7.62 -12.83
N THR A 76 17.16 -7.58 -11.57
CA THR A 76 16.88 -6.50 -10.60
C THR A 76 18.06 -5.55 -10.39
N LEU A 77 19.21 -5.83 -11.01
CA LEU A 77 20.41 -5.01 -10.94
C LEU A 77 20.16 -3.62 -11.54
N ASN A 78 20.37 -2.58 -10.72
CA ASN A 78 20.14 -1.16 -11.03
C ASN A 78 18.68 -0.88 -11.45
N LYS A 79 17.72 -1.57 -10.81
CA LYS A 79 16.29 -1.43 -11.05
C LYS A 79 15.52 -1.05 -9.79
N ILE A 80 14.30 -0.58 -10.00
CA ILE A 80 13.25 -0.54 -8.98
C ILE A 80 12.46 -1.84 -9.07
N LEU A 81 12.39 -2.59 -7.97
CA LEU A 81 11.51 -3.76 -7.83
C LEU A 81 10.19 -3.30 -7.20
N TYR A 82 9.14 -3.25 -8.00
CA TYR A 82 7.78 -2.96 -7.53
C TYR A 82 7.10 -4.24 -7.09
N MET A 83 6.36 -4.18 -5.99
CA MET A 83 5.51 -5.27 -5.52
C MET A 83 4.06 -4.86 -5.67
N ARG A 84 3.44 -5.20 -6.80
CA ARG A 84 2.05 -4.89 -7.12
C ARG A 84 1.27 -6.16 -7.43
N PRO A 85 1.10 -7.06 -6.44
CA PRO A 85 0.33 -8.29 -6.64
C PRO A 85 -1.08 -7.95 -7.13
N PRO A 86 -1.53 -8.49 -8.29
CA PRO A 86 -2.79 -8.08 -8.91
C PRO A 86 -4.02 -8.19 -7.99
N ALA A 87 -4.09 -9.24 -7.16
CA ALA A 87 -5.21 -9.44 -6.23
C ALA A 87 -5.19 -8.48 -5.02
N ASN A 88 -4.13 -7.67 -4.87
CA ASN A 88 -3.96 -6.75 -3.76
C ASN A 88 -3.98 -5.27 -4.20
N ILE A 89 -4.31 -5.00 -5.46
CA ILE A 89 -4.54 -3.65 -5.98
C ILE A 89 -6.03 -3.35 -5.85
N VAL A 90 -6.41 -2.65 -4.78
CA VAL A 90 -7.82 -2.40 -4.45
C VAL A 90 -8.04 -0.95 -4.04
N SER A 91 -9.26 -0.45 -4.26
CA SER A 91 -9.70 0.81 -3.69
C SER A 91 -10.20 0.61 -2.25
N HIS A 92 -10.35 1.69 -1.49
CA HIS A 92 -10.90 1.60 -0.14
C HIS A 92 -12.36 1.14 -0.18
N ASN A 93 -13.14 1.57 -1.17
CA ASN A 93 -14.51 1.11 -1.37
C ASN A 93 -14.59 -0.41 -1.63
N GLU A 94 -13.66 -0.96 -2.42
CA GLU A 94 -13.58 -2.41 -2.65
C GLU A 94 -13.15 -3.17 -1.40
N LEU A 95 -12.19 -2.63 -0.63
CA LEU A 95 -11.74 -3.21 0.63
C LEU A 95 -12.87 -3.28 1.66
N ILE A 96 -13.61 -2.18 1.83
CA ILE A 96 -14.83 -2.14 2.64
C ILE A 96 -15.82 -3.19 2.17
N SER A 97 -16.11 -3.23 0.87
CA SER A 97 -17.07 -4.19 0.32
C SER A 97 -16.66 -5.65 0.55
N MET A 98 -15.36 -5.96 0.49
CA MET A 98 -14.85 -7.29 0.84
C MET A 98 -15.08 -7.61 2.32
N TRP A 99 -14.75 -6.67 3.21
CA TRP A 99 -14.94 -6.84 4.64
C TRP A 99 -16.42 -6.99 5.04
N GLU A 100 -17.31 -6.15 4.51
CA GLU A 100 -18.75 -6.21 4.82
C GLU A 100 -19.37 -7.54 4.42
N ARG A 101 -18.96 -8.10 3.27
CA ARG A 101 -19.39 -9.45 2.84
C ARG A 101 -18.93 -10.54 3.80
N LYS A 102 -17.69 -10.45 4.30
CA LYS A 102 -17.11 -11.43 5.23
C LYS A 102 -17.73 -11.31 6.64
N ALA A 103 -17.88 -10.09 7.15
CA ALA A 103 -18.41 -9.80 8.47
C ALA A 103 -19.94 -9.88 8.57
N GLY A 104 -20.65 -9.91 7.44
CA GLY A 104 -22.12 -9.99 7.39
C GLY A 104 -22.81 -8.72 7.90
N ARG A 105 -22.11 -7.57 7.89
CA ARG A 105 -22.62 -6.27 8.37
C ARG A 105 -22.04 -5.12 7.55
N THR A 106 -22.78 -4.02 7.48
CA THR A 106 -22.38 -2.81 6.75
C THR A 106 -21.87 -1.72 7.68
N PHE A 107 -20.95 -0.89 7.21
CA PHE A 107 -20.48 0.29 7.92
C PHE A 107 -21.38 1.50 7.69
N GLN A 108 -21.42 2.39 8.68
CA GLN A 108 -21.73 3.79 8.45
C GLN A 108 -20.48 4.51 7.91
N ILE A 109 -20.50 4.84 6.62
CA ILE A 109 -19.38 5.51 5.95
C ILE A 109 -19.37 7.01 6.29
N VAL A 110 -18.23 7.50 6.76
CA VAL A 110 -17.93 8.92 6.94
C VAL A 110 -16.90 9.33 5.91
N ARG A 111 -17.19 10.33 5.07
CA ARG A 111 -16.27 10.79 4.04
C ARG A 111 -15.55 12.06 4.44
N ILE A 112 -14.23 12.10 4.27
CA ILE A 112 -13.41 13.30 4.44
C ILE A 112 -12.94 13.75 3.05
N PRO A 113 -13.41 14.88 2.51
CA PRO A 113 -12.93 15.38 1.22
C PRO A 113 -11.46 15.81 1.32
N GLU A 114 -10.76 15.86 0.18
CA GLU A 114 -9.33 16.24 0.12
C GLU A 114 -9.03 17.54 0.86
N ALA A 115 -9.84 18.58 0.65
CA ALA A 115 -9.68 19.86 1.36
C ALA A 115 -9.77 19.72 2.90
N GLY A 116 -10.62 18.80 3.38
CA GLY A 116 -10.70 18.45 4.79
C GLY A 116 -9.44 17.73 5.28
N LEU A 117 -8.93 16.78 4.50
CA LEU A 117 -7.68 16.07 4.80
C LEU A 117 -6.47 17.01 4.83
N LEU A 118 -6.36 17.94 3.87
CA LEU A 118 -5.29 18.95 3.84
C LEU A 118 -5.31 19.86 5.07
N LYS A 119 -6.50 20.16 5.60
CA LYS A 119 -6.64 20.89 6.87
C LYS A 119 -6.14 20.04 8.03
N LEU A 120 -6.55 18.77 8.12
CA LEU A 120 -6.09 17.85 9.16
C LEU A 120 -4.57 17.68 9.16
N ILE A 121 -3.95 17.57 7.97
CA ILE A 121 -2.48 17.48 7.83
C ILE A 121 -1.78 18.71 8.44
N LYS A 122 -2.32 19.92 8.20
CA LYS A 122 -1.74 21.18 8.72
C LYS A 122 -1.90 21.33 10.23
N GLU A 123 -2.98 20.77 10.78
CA GLU A 123 -3.33 20.91 12.21
C GLU A 123 -2.74 19.78 13.07
N ALA A 124 -2.46 18.61 12.48
CA ALA A 124 -1.92 17.45 13.19
C ALA A 124 -0.47 17.67 13.62
N ALA A 125 -0.14 17.19 14.83
CA ALA A 125 1.23 17.11 15.30
C ALA A 125 1.96 15.90 14.69
N PHE A 126 3.29 15.93 14.73
CA PHE A 126 4.10 14.76 14.41
C PHE A 126 3.83 13.63 15.42
N PRO A 127 3.76 12.34 14.98
CA PRO A 127 3.98 11.84 13.62
C PRO A 127 2.70 11.76 12.75
N LEU A 128 1.54 12.12 13.29
CA LEU A 128 0.24 11.95 12.61
C LEU A 128 0.14 12.73 11.29
N ASN A 129 0.71 13.94 11.21
CA ASN A 129 0.73 14.71 9.97
C ASN A 129 1.44 13.99 8.82
N ILE A 130 2.47 13.19 9.10
CA ILE A 130 3.16 12.38 8.10
C ILE A 130 2.26 11.24 7.64
N LEU A 131 1.61 10.53 8.56
CA LEU A 131 0.68 9.45 8.22
C LEU A 131 -0.47 9.96 7.33
N LEU A 132 -1.06 11.11 7.68
CA LEU A 132 -2.10 11.74 6.87
C LEU A 132 -1.59 12.23 5.51
N SER A 133 -0.34 12.70 5.42
CA SER A 133 0.27 13.08 4.15
C SER A 133 0.53 11.88 3.24
N LEU A 134 0.95 10.74 3.81
CA LEU A 134 1.04 9.48 3.08
C LEU A 134 -0.34 9.02 2.61
N ALA A 135 -1.35 9.14 3.48
CA ALA A 135 -2.71 8.79 3.12
C ALA A 135 -3.29 9.65 1.99
N LEU A 136 -2.94 10.94 1.93
CA LEU A 136 -3.28 11.81 0.80
C LEU A 136 -2.68 11.26 -0.51
N SER A 137 -1.39 10.95 -0.53
CA SER A 137 -0.71 10.39 -1.72
C SER A 137 -1.30 9.05 -2.16
N ILE A 138 -1.61 8.16 -1.21
CA ILE A 138 -2.10 6.81 -1.49
C ILE A 138 -3.59 6.82 -1.86
N PHE A 139 -4.45 7.36 -0.99
CA PHE A 139 -5.90 7.19 -1.07
C PHE A 139 -6.63 8.32 -1.81
N ILE A 140 -5.96 9.43 -2.13
CA ILE A 140 -6.48 10.47 -3.04
C ILE A 140 -5.68 10.47 -4.35
N GLY A 141 -4.35 10.53 -4.27
CA GLY A 141 -3.48 10.56 -5.45
C GLY A 141 -3.44 9.23 -6.21
N GLY A 142 -3.61 8.10 -5.52
CA GLY A 142 -3.45 6.78 -6.12
C GLY A 142 -1.99 6.46 -6.48
N ASP A 143 -1.02 7.12 -5.84
CA ASP A 143 0.40 7.11 -6.26
C ASP A 143 1.06 5.72 -6.20
N GLN A 144 0.41 4.74 -5.58
CA GLN A 144 0.87 3.36 -5.59
C GLN A 144 0.51 2.60 -6.87
N ALA A 145 -0.46 3.06 -7.66
CA ALA A 145 -0.99 2.32 -8.82
C ALA A 145 -1.44 3.22 -10.00
N ASN A 146 -1.26 4.54 -9.93
CA ASN A 146 -1.65 5.49 -10.98
C ASN A 146 -0.65 5.62 -12.14
N PHE A 147 0.32 4.70 -12.26
CA PHE A 147 1.33 4.71 -13.32
C PHE A 147 1.75 3.31 -13.74
N GLU A 148 2.15 3.18 -15.00
CA GLU A 148 2.74 1.98 -15.58
C GLU A 148 4.22 1.85 -15.21
N ILE A 149 4.66 0.63 -14.91
CA ILE A 149 6.07 0.36 -14.62
C ILE A 149 6.84 0.40 -15.94
N GLU A 150 7.76 1.35 -16.07
CA GLU A 150 8.62 1.48 -17.24
C GLU A 150 9.76 0.43 -17.20
N PRO A 151 9.81 -0.53 -18.14
CA PRO A 151 10.73 -1.66 -18.09
C PRO A 151 12.21 -1.27 -18.10
N SER A 152 12.55 -0.10 -18.65
CA SER A 152 13.94 0.38 -18.69
C SER A 152 14.54 0.66 -17.31
N PHE A 153 13.73 0.93 -16.28
CA PHE A 153 14.21 1.15 -14.91
C PHE A 153 13.43 0.43 -13.80
N GLY A 154 12.29 -0.18 -14.12
CA GLY A 154 11.44 -0.88 -13.17
C GLY A 154 11.09 -2.30 -13.60
N VAL A 155 10.84 -3.16 -12.62
CA VAL A 155 10.36 -4.54 -12.81
C VAL A 155 9.32 -4.87 -11.74
N GLU A 156 8.38 -5.77 -12.03
CA GLU A 156 7.32 -6.18 -11.10
C GLU A 156 7.65 -7.57 -10.50
N ALA A 157 7.51 -7.70 -9.18
CA ALA A 157 7.95 -8.88 -8.44
C ALA A 157 7.13 -10.15 -8.75
N THR A 158 5.81 -10.05 -8.87
CA THR A 158 4.95 -11.19 -9.18
C THR A 158 5.11 -11.69 -10.62
N GLU A 159 5.49 -10.81 -11.55
CA GLU A 159 5.88 -11.19 -12.91
C GLU A 159 7.26 -11.87 -12.96
N LEU A 160 8.23 -11.37 -12.18
CA LEU A 160 9.59 -11.93 -12.15
C LEU A 160 9.66 -13.29 -11.44
N TYR A 161 8.79 -13.51 -10.46
CA TYR A 161 8.78 -14.67 -9.57
C TYR A 161 7.38 -15.31 -9.46
N PRO A 162 6.83 -15.84 -10.57
CA PRO A 162 5.48 -16.41 -10.60
C PRO A 162 5.37 -17.71 -9.79
N ASP A 163 6.49 -18.30 -9.38
CA ASP A 163 6.57 -19.45 -8.47
C ASP A 163 6.20 -19.11 -7.02
N LEU A 164 6.29 -17.84 -6.63
CA LEU A 164 5.98 -17.38 -5.27
C LEU A 164 4.48 -17.10 -5.13
N LYS A 165 3.80 -17.88 -4.28
CA LYS A 165 2.43 -17.58 -3.88
C LYS A 165 2.43 -16.49 -2.82
N TYR A 166 1.93 -15.30 -3.16
CA TYR A 166 1.69 -14.22 -2.19
C TYR A 166 0.35 -14.38 -1.47
N THR A 167 0.24 -13.75 -0.31
CA THR A 167 -1.00 -13.65 0.47
C THR A 167 -1.91 -12.60 -0.16
N THR A 168 -3.12 -13.00 -0.51
CA THR A 168 -4.13 -12.06 -1.02
C THR A 168 -4.75 -11.23 0.09
N ILE A 169 -5.31 -10.05 -0.24
CA ILE A 169 -6.10 -9.27 0.73
C ILE A 169 -7.26 -10.10 1.28
N ASP A 170 -7.94 -10.87 0.42
CA ASP A 170 -9.05 -11.73 0.83
C ASP A 170 -8.62 -12.76 1.90
N GLU A 171 -7.51 -13.47 1.65
CA GLU A 171 -6.91 -14.43 2.60
C GLU A 171 -6.39 -13.75 3.89
N TYR A 172 -5.98 -12.48 3.82
CA TYR A 172 -5.57 -11.72 5.01
C TYR A 172 -6.78 -11.35 5.86
N LEU A 173 -7.85 -10.82 5.24
CA LEU A 173 -9.07 -10.42 5.95
C LEU A 173 -9.74 -11.58 6.66
N ASP A 174 -9.66 -12.81 6.14
CA ASP A 174 -10.16 -14.01 6.83
C ASP A 174 -9.53 -14.24 8.21
N ARG A 175 -8.32 -13.70 8.45
CA ARG A 175 -7.60 -13.83 9.72
C ARG A 175 -8.06 -12.82 10.78
N LEU A 176 -8.83 -11.81 10.37
CA LEU A 176 -9.31 -10.74 11.24
C LEU A 176 -10.76 -11.00 11.73
N LEU A 177 -11.42 -12.04 11.23
CA LEU A 177 -12.78 -12.45 11.61
C LEU A 177 -12.83 -13.20 12.94
#